data_AF-A0A832Z9T2-F1
#
_entry.id   AF-A0A832Z9T2-F1
#
_cell.length_a   1.000
_cell.length_b   1.000
_cell.length_c   1.000
_cell.angle_alpha   90.00
_cell.angle_beta   90.00
_cell.angle_gamma   90.00
#
_symmetry.space_group_name_H-M   'P 1'
#
loop_
_entity.id
_entity.type
_entity.pdbx_description
1 polymer ?
#
loop_
_entity_poly.entity_id
_entity_poly.type
_entity_poly.pdbx_seq_one_letter_code
_entity_poly.pdbx_strand_id
1 'polypeptide(L)'
;MPVQVTIRYDDLYRALEPLRGIKLRGSVQGKPLSKFPLRELVEMLSNRYLGREEYRGHLVIGLRINASNKYVICHFGLEEPDDFCIGLEGENVWERISQAANELSKLIGESYTLILSAIVHAIQGIISGEEEEVEEISDPDQVVEELLVWLPEYVQVVEK
;
A
#
# COMPACT_ATOMS: atom_id res chain seq x y z
N MET A 1 -16.26 6.50 -19.25
CA MET A 1 -16.78 5.79 -18.06
C MET A 1 -15.84 4.63 -17.82
N PRO A 2 -15.24 4.48 -16.63
CA PRO A 2 -14.52 3.25 -16.31
C PRO A 2 -15.50 2.08 -16.43
N VAL A 3 -15.08 1.03 -17.12
CA VAL A 3 -15.86 -0.21 -17.17
C VAL A 3 -15.61 -0.89 -15.83
N GLN A 4 -16.63 -0.95 -14.97
CA GLN A 4 -16.52 -1.70 -13.72
C GLN A 4 -16.21 -3.16 -14.03
N VAL A 5 -15.14 -3.68 -13.44
CA VAL A 5 -14.73 -5.06 -13.61
C VAL A 5 -15.37 -5.89 -12.52
N THR A 6 -16.11 -6.92 -12.92
CA THR A 6 -16.68 -7.88 -12.00
C THR A 6 -15.61 -8.89 -11.59
N ILE A 7 -15.28 -8.93 -10.30
CA ILE A 7 -14.28 -9.85 -9.74
C ILE A 7 -14.91 -10.67 -8.62
N ARG A 8 -14.51 -11.94 -8.53
CA ARG A 8 -14.90 -12.82 -7.43
C ARG A 8 -14.10 -12.48 -6.18
N TYR A 9 -14.78 -12.49 -5.04
CA TYR A 9 -14.13 -12.28 -3.74
C TYR A 9 -12.94 -13.20 -3.51
N ASP A 10 -13.09 -14.48 -3.82
CA ASP A 10 -12.02 -15.50 -3.69
C ASP A 10 -10.76 -15.15 -4.49
N ASP A 11 -10.89 -14.45 -5.62
CA ASP A 11 -9.75 -14.06 -6.46
C ASP A 11 -9.02 -12.85 -5.86
N LEU A 12 -9.75 -11.90 -5.25
CA LEU A 12 -9.15 -10.80 -4.48
C LEU A 12 -8.40 -11.34 -3.26
N TYR A 13 -9.04 -12.23 -2.51
CA TYR A 13 -8.46 -12.86 -1.33
C TYR A 13 -7.13 -13.54 -1.65
N ARG A 14 -7.11 -14.38 -2.69
CA ARG A 14 -5.91 -15.09 -3.12
C ARG A 14 -4.79 -14.15 -3.55
N ALA A 15 -5.12 -13.07 -4.25
CA ALA A 15 -4.13 -12.09 -4.68
C ALA A 15 -3.52 -11.30 -3.51
N LEU A 16 -4.25 -11.17 -2.39
CA LEU A 16 -3.79 -10.50 -1.16
C LEU A 16 -3.18 -11.47 -0.13
N GLU A 17 -3.32 -12.78 -0.31
CA GLU A 17 -2.69 -13.81 0.55
C GLU A 17 -1.19 -13.57 0.80
N PRO A 18 -0.38 -13.09 -0.16
CA PRO A 18 1.00 -12.73 0.10
C PRO A 18 1.20 -11.69 1.21
N LEU A 19 0.20 -10.94 1.65
CA LEU A 19 0.33 -9.93 2.70
C LEU A 19 0.22 -10.51 4.13
N ARG A 20 -0.26 -11.75 4.28
CA ARG A 20 -0.49 -12.38 5.59
C ARG A 20 0.78 -12.46 6.45
N GLY A 21 0.72 -11.98 7.69
CA GLY A 21 1.85 -12.00 8.61
C GLY A 21 2.84 -10.84 8.45
N ILE A 22 2.52 -9.83 7.60
CA ILE A 22 3.21 -8.54 7.66
C ILE A 22 2.74 -7.83 8.93
N LYS A 23 3.72 -7.40 9.73
CA LYS A 23 3.50 -6.62 10.94
C LYS A 23 3.46 -5.14 10.60
N LEU A 24 2.44 -4.48 11.09
CA LEU A 24 2.19 -3.05 10.91
C LEU A 24 2.76 -2.33 12.13
N ARG A 25 3.76 -1.48 11.90
CA ARG A 25 4.54 -0.83 12.96
C ARG A 25 4.11 0.61 13.24
N GLY A 26 3.20 1.16 12.45
CA GLY A 26 2.70 2.53 12.58
C GLY A 26 2.69 3.28 11.25
N SER A 27 1.98 4.40 11.22
CA SER A 27 1.89 5.31 10.08
C SER A 27 2.26 6.72 10.53
N VAL A 28 2.94 7.45 9.65
CA VAL A 28 3.17 8.89 9.82
C VAL A 28 2.38 9.57 8.72
N GLN A 29 1.29 10.21 9.13
CA GLN A 29 0.48 11.07 8.27
C GLN A 29 0.93 12.52 8.44
N GLY A 30 0.92 13.28 7.36
CA GLY A 30 1.11 14.71 7.47
C GLY A 30 1.06 15.37 6.11
N LYS A 31 0.27 16.44 6.00
CA LYS A 31 0.39 17.36 4.86
C LYS A 31 1.87 17.75 4.71
N PRO A 32 2.41 17.88 3.48
CA PRO A 32 3.70 18.50 3.25
C PRO A 32 3.63 19.97 3.68
N LEU A 33 3.77 20.20 4.98
CA LEU A 33 3.93 21.49 5.60
C LEU A 33 5.39 21.60 5.99
N SER A 34 5.91 22.83 5.98
CA SER A 34 7.28 23.24 6.30
C SER A 34 7.87 22.72 7.62
N LYS A 35 7.11 21.96 8.42
CA LYS A 35 7.52 21.33 9.67
C LYS A 35 8.10 19.92 9.51
N PHE A 36 7.78 19.18 8.44
CA PHE A 36 8.40 17.88 8.16
C PHE A 36 8.43 17.59 6.65
N PRO A 37 9.57 17.87 5.97
CA PRO A 37 9.67 17.72 4.52
C PRO A 37 9.91 16.25 4.16
N LEU A 38 8.88 15.41 4.34
CA LEU A 38 8.94 13.95 4.16
C LEU A 38 9.45 13.56 2.77
N ARG A 39 9.00 14.28 1.74
CA ARG A 39 9.49 14.11 0.36
C ARG A 39 10.98 14.39 0.23
N GLU A 40 11.47 15.53 0.75
CA GLU A 40 12.90 15.87 0.71
C GLU A 40 13.73 14.84 1.50
N LEU A 41 13.20 14.37 2.64
CA LEU A 41 13.84 13.33 3.46
C LEU A 41 13.98 12.01 2.68
N VAL A 42 12.94 11.58 1.96
CA VAL A 42 12.99 10.36 1.14
C VAL A 42 13.92 10.52 -0.06
N GLU A 43 13.89 11.67 -0.73
CA GLU A 43 14.83 12.00 -1.81
C GLU A 43 16.30 11.98 -1.32
N MET A 44 16.56 12.38 -0.08
CA MET A 44 17.87 12.26 0.56
C MET A 44 18.25 10.81 0.93
N LEU A 45 17.27 9.97 1.32
CA LEU A 45 17.47 8.56 1.72
C LEU A 45 17.55 7.58 0.54
N SER A 46 17.44 8.11 -0.68
CA SER A 46 17.46 7.44 -1.97
C SER A 46 18.59 6.43 -2.22
N ASN A 47 19.69 6.46 -1.48
CA ASN A 47 20.77 5.49 -1.67
C ASN A 47 20.47 4.08 -1.09
N ARG A 48 19.24 3.80 -0.63
CA ARG A 48 18.79 2.50 -0.05
C ARG A 48 17.45 1.97 -0.62
N TYR A 49 17.16 2.24 -1.89
CA TYR A 49 15.90 1.89 -2.54
C TYR A 49 15.65 0.38 -2.69
N LEU A 50 14.39 -0.01 -2.49
CA LEU A 50 13.86 -1.30 -2.93
C LEU A 50 13.00 -1.17 -4.21
N GLY A 51 12.29 -0.04 -4.36
CA GLY A 51 11.51 0.28 -5.54
C GLY A 51 10.93 1.70 -5.52
N ARG A 52 10.65 2.24 -6.71
CA ARG A 52 10.03 3.55 -6.94
C ARG A 52 9.04 3.43 -8.10
N GLU A 53 7.79 3.75 -7.85
CA GLU A 53 6.70 3.63 -8.82
C GLU A 53 5.90 4.94 -8.89
N GLU A 54 5.64 5.43 -10.10
CA GLU A 54 4.98 6.73 -10.31
C GLU A 54 3.89 6.62 -11.39
N TYR A 55 2.66 7.05 -11.09
CA TYR A 55 1.54 7.01 -12.04
C TYR A 55 0.40 7.95 -11.63
N ARG A 56 -0.18 8.66 -12.62
CA ARG A 56 -1.36 9.55 -12.48
C ARG A 56 -1.37 10.40 -11.21
N GLY A 57 -0.28 11.11 -10.96
CA GLY A 57 -0.22 12.01 -9.82
C GLY A 57 0.07 11.30 -8.49
N HIS A 58 0.49 10.03 -8.48
CA HIS A 58 0.91 9.31 -7.28
C HIS A 58 2.35 8.81 -7.43
N LEU A 59 3.10 8.83 -6.33
CA LEU A 59 4.45 8.29 -6.23
C LEU A 59 4.54 7.40 -5.00
N VAL A 60 4.91 6.13 -5.19
CA VAL A 60 5.11 5.15 -4.10
C VAL A 60 6.59 4.76 -4.04
N ILE A 61 7.17 4.83 -2.85
CA ILE A 61 8.59 4.54 -2.61
C ILE A 61 8.73 3.54 -1.47
N GLY A 62 9.44 2.44 -1.73
CA GLY A 62 9.82 1.44 -0.73
C GLY A 62 11.28 1.58 -0.29
N LEU A 63 11.50 1.66 1.02
CA LEU A 63 12.82 1.76 1.65
C LEU A 63 13.01 0.65 2.68
N ARG A 64 14.21 0.06 2.74
CA ARG A 64 14.58 -0.86 3.83
C ARG A 64 15.28 -0.11 4.96
N ILE A 65 14.77 -0.23 6.19
CA ILE A 65 15.48 0.27 7.37
C ILE A 65 16.48 -0.81 7.79
N ASN A 66 17.74 -0.63 7.39
CA ASN A 66 18.91 -1.44 7.78
C ASN A 66 18.81 -2.93 7.36
N ALA A 67 19.69 -3.81 7.89
CA ALA A 67 19.69 -5.25 7.58
C ALA A 67 18.53 -6.03 8.23
N SER A 68 17.76 -5.39 9.11
CA SER A 68 16.55 -5.93 9.71
C SER A 68 15.43 -6.07 8.69
N ASN A 69 14.43 -6.88 9.03
CA ASN A 69 13.22 -7.10 8.25
C ASN A 69 12.23 -5.93 8.38
N LYS A 70 12.73 -4.69 8.49
CA LYS A 70 11.94 -3.47 8.68
C LYS A 70 11.95 -2.62 7.41
N TYR A 71 10.78 -2.12 7.05
CA TYR A 71 10.51 -1.43 5.81
C TYR A 71 9.72 -0.16 6.08
N VAL A 72 9.94 0.85 5.24
CA VAL A 72 9.11 2.04 5.17
C VAL A 72 8.59 2.14 3.75
N ILE A 73 7.28 2.27 3.61
CA ILE A 73 6.64 2.53 2.33
C ILE A 73 6.02 3.90 2.42
N CYS A 74 6.39 4.79 1.51
CA CYS A 74 5.88 6.14 1.44
C CYS A 74 5.03 6.30 0.19
N HIS A 75 3.88 6.93 0.35
CA HIS A 75 3.00 7.37 -0.71
C HIS A 75 3.01 8.90 -0.75
N PHE A 76 3.06 9.46 -1.96
CA PHE A 76 3.01 10.89 -2.20
C PHE A 76 1.97 11.22 -3.27
N GLY A 77 1.07 12.13 -2.94
CA GLY A 77 0.17 12.75 -3.90
C GLY A 77 0.87 13.92 -4.59
N LEU A 78 1.04 13.85 -5.90
CA LEU A 78 1.66 14.88 -6.73
C LEU A 78 0.68 16.00 -7.10
N GLU A 79 -0.63 15.71 -7.07
CA GLU A 79 -1.70 16.65 -7.42
C GLU A 79 -2.51 17.09 -6.19
N GLU A 80 -2.70 16.20 -5.22
CA GLU A 80 -3.42 16.45 -3.96
C GLU A 80 -2.56 16.09 -2.74
N PRO A 81 -2.72 16.76 -1.59
CA PRO A 81 -1.92 16.50 -0.39
C PRO A 81 -2.35 15.20 0.30
N ASP A 82 -1.82 14.08 -0.19
CA ASP A 82 -2.10 12.71 0.25
C ASP A 82 -0.81 11.96 0.65
N ASP A 83 0.10 12.70 1.29
CA ASP A 83 1.42 12.20 1.64
C ASP A 83 1.40 11.45 2.98
N PHE A 84 1.92 10.23 2.99
CA PHE A 84 2.11 9.46 4.22
C PHE A 84 3.24 8.43 4.07
N CYS A 85 3.74 7.91 5.18
CA CYS A 85 4.55 6.70 5.19
C CYS A 85 4.01 5.70 6.20
N ILE A 86 4.08 4.42 5.86
CA ILE A 86 3.79 3.29 6.74
C ILE A 86 5.08 2.55 7.08
N GLY A 87 5.22 2.17 8.35
CA GLY A 87 6.27 1.30 8.84
C GLY A 87 5.79 -0.14 8.86
N LEU A 88 6.53 -1.05 8.24
CA LEU A 88 6.20 -2.46 8.13
C LEU A 88 7.35 -3.35 8.59
N GLU A 89 7.03 -4.54 9.05
CA GLU A 89 8.03 -5.56 9.40
C GLU A 89 7.61 -6.96 8.92
N GLY A 90 8.56 -7.66 8.31
CA GLY A 90 8.35 -9.01 7.78
C GLY A 90 9.44 -9.38 6.77
N GLU A 91 9.49 -10.64 6.36
CA GLU A 91 10.39 -11.06 5.29
C GLU A 91 9.86 -10.56 3.94
N ASN A 92 10.74 -9.98 3.12
CA ASN A 92 10.47 -9.58 1.73
C ASN A 92 9.18 -8.76 1.55
N VAL A 93 8.93 -7.81 2.46
CA VAL A 93 7.68 -7.02 2.51
C VAL A 93 7.39 -6.34 1.17
N TRP A 94 8.41 -5.72 0.58
CA TRP A 94 8.26 -5.02 -0.69
C TRP A 94 7.87 -5.97 -1.81
N GLU A 95 8.59 -7.09 -1.96
CA GLU A 95 8.31 -8.08 -2.98
C GLU A 95 6.90 -8.68 -2.85
N ARG A 96 6.43 -8.89 -1.62
CA ARG A 96 5.09 -9.41 -1.31
C ARG A 96 3.99 -8.42 -1.71
N ILE A 97 4.17 -7.14 -1.40
CA ILE A 97 3.26 -6.07 -1.81
C ILE A 97 3.27 -5.89 -3.33
N SER A 98 4.45 -5.89 -3.95
CA SER A 98 4.58 -5.84 -5.40
C SER A 98 3.94 -7.04 -6.09
N GLN A 99 4.04 -8.25 -5.52
CA GLN A 99 3.37 -9.43 -6.05
C GLN A 99 1.85 -9.25 -6.02
N ALA A 100 1.29 -8.87 -4.87
CA ALA A 100 -0.15 -8.64 -4.73
C ALA A 100 -0.66 -7.58 -5.72
N ALA A 101 0.07 -6.47 -5.87
CA ALA A 101 -0.27 -5.41 -6.83
C ALA A 101 -0.21 -5.90 -8.29
N ASN A 102 0.76 -6.74 -8.63
CA ASN A 102 0.89 -7.31 -9.98
C ASN A 102 -0.21 -8.33 -10.29
N GLU A 103 -0.64 -9.13 -9.31
CA GLU A 103 -1.74 -10.07 -9.49
C GLU A 103 -3.08 -9.33 -9.63
N LEU A 104 -3.36 -8.39 -8.73
CA LEU A 104 -4.58 -7.58 -8.78
C LEU A 104 -4.66 -6.68 -10.01
N SER A 105 -3.55 -6.08 -10.47
CA SER A 105 -3.57 -5.26 -11.70
C SER A 105 -3.97 -6.05 -12.94
N LYS A 106 -3.60 -7.34 -13.03
CA LYS A 106 -4.04 -8.22 -14.10
C LYS A 106 -5.51 -8.62 -13.99
N LEU A 107 -5.99 -8.86 -12.76
CA LEU A 107 -7.40 -9.22 -12.51
C LEU A 107 -8.34 -8.06 -12.81
N ILE A 108 -7.97 -6.85 -12.38
CA ILE A 108 -8.76 -5.62 -12.53
C ILE A 108 -8.55 -4.99 -13.92
N GLY A 109 -7.45 -5.31 -14.62
CA GLY A 109 -7.12 -4.68 -15.89
C GLY A 109 -6.70 -3.22 -15.76
N GLU A 110 -6.26 -2.83 -14.56
CA GLU A 110 -5.84 -1.47 -14.23
C GLU A 110 -4.31 -1.38 -14.07
N SER A 111 -3.78 -0.16 -14.00
CA SER A 111 -2.34 0.03 -13.89
C SER A 111 -1.77 -0.56 -12.57
N TYR A 112 -0.60 -1.19 -12.66
CA TYR A 112 0.12 -1.72 -11.49
C TYR A 112 0.26 -0.68 -10.37
N THR A 113 0.65 0.55 -10.70
CA THR A 113 0.90 1.60 -9.72
C THR A 113 -0.39 2.10 -9.05
N LEU A 114 -1.52 2.15 -9.75
CA LEU A 114 -2.83 2.45 -9.15
C LEU A 114 -3.18 1.40 -8.09
N ILE A 115 -3.04 0.12 -8.45
CA ILE A 115 -3.31 -0.98 -7.52
C ILE A 115 -2.33 -0.97 -6.35
N LEU A 116 -1.05 -0.72 -6.61
CA LEU A 116 -0.04 -0.59 -5.57
C LEU A 116 -0.39 0.54 -4.58
N SER A 117 -0.80 1.70 -5.10
CA SER A 117 -1.26 2.82 -4.27
C SER A 117 -2.46 2.41 -3.41
N ALA A 118 -3.48 1.80 -4.01
CA ALA A 118 -4.67 1.34 -3.30
C ALA A 118 -4.36 0.31 -2.19
N ILE A 119 -3.43 -0.63 -2.43
CA ILE A 119 -2.97 -1.58 -1.41
C ILE A 119 -2.25 -0.85 -0.26
N VAL A 120 -1.37 0.11 -0.57
CA VAL A 120 -0.63 0.86 0.46
C VAL A 120 -1.57 1.71 1.31
N HIS A 121 -2.59 2.30 0.68
CA HIS A 121 -3.69 2.99 1.35
C HIS A 121 -4.52 2.06 2.22
N ALA A 122 -4.88 0.87 1.73
CA ALA A 122 -5.61 -0.12 2.51
C ALA A 122 -4.82 -0.55 3.76
N ILE A 123 -3.52 -0.81 3.61
CA ILE A 123 -2.63 -1.13 4.74
C ILE A 123 -2.56 0.05 5.73
N GLN A 124 -2.51 1.29 5.23
CA GLN A 124 -2.52 2.48 6.07
C GLN A 124 -3.82 2.63 6.86
N GLY A 125 -4.98 2.27 6.27
CA GLY A 125 -6.29 2.29 6.91
C GLY A 125 -6.42 1.29 8.07
N ILE A 126 -5.72 0.16 7.98
CA ILE A 126 -5.70 -0.85 9.06
C ILE A 126 -4.95 -0.32 10.29
N ILE A 127 -3.85 0.42 10.10
CA ILE A 127 -2.99 0.90 11.20
C ILE A 127 -3.77 1.85 12.10
N SER A 128 -4.14 1.39 13.29
CA SER A 128 -4.78 2.21 14.31
C SER A 128 -3.75 3.10 15.00
N GLY A 129 -3.98 4.41 15.02
CA GLY A 129 -3.00 5.42 15.41
C GLY A 129 -2.75 5.58 16.91
N GLU A 130 -3.27 4.70 17.78
CA GLU A 130 -3.38 5.00 19.22
C GLU A 130 -2.68 4.03 20.18
N GLU A 131 -2.24 2.83 19.78
CA GLU A 131 -1.60 1.88 20.71
C GLU A 131 -0.23 1.39 20.26
N GLU A 132 0.67 1.10 21.21
CA GLU A 132 1.98 0.47 20.98
C GLU A 132 1.85 -1.00 20.48
N GLU A 133 0.63 -1.47 20.22
CA GLU A 133 0.37 -2.81 19.73
C GLU A 133 0.81 -2.95 18.27
N VAL A 134 1.57 -4.01 18.04
CA VAL A 134 2.03 -4.36 16.70
C VAL A 134 0.91 -5.12 16.04
N GLU A 135 0.14 -4.43 15.21
CA GLU A 135 -0.90 -5.08 14.42
C GLU A 135 -0.24 -6.00 13.38
N GLU A 136 -0.91 -7.09 13.03
CA GLU A 136 -0.44 -8.05 12.02
C GLU A 136 -1.60 -8.32 11.07
N ILE A 137 -1.33 -8.37 9.76
CA ILE A 137 -2.31 -8.82 8.78
C ILE A 137 -2.52 -10.32 8.99
N SER A 138 -3.45 -10.67 9.87
CA SER A 138 -3.74 -12.05 10.24
C SER A 138 -4.64 -12.73 9.21
N ASP A 139 -5.50 -11.94 8.56
CA ASP A 139 -6.41 -12.36 7.50
C ASP A 139 -6.38 -11.34 6.35
N PRO A 140 -6.12 -11.75 5.09
CA PRO A 140 -6.21 -10.88 3.93
C PRO A 140 -7.55 -10.12 3.79
N ASP A 141 -8.64 -10.64 4.35
CA ASP A 141 -9.95 -9.96 4.41
C ASP A 141 -9.84 -8.53 4.96
N GLN A 142 -8.97 -8.32 5.97
CA GLN A 142 -8.73 -7.00 6.57
C GLN A 142 -8.23 -5.98 5.54
N VAL A 143 -7.50 -6.44 4.52
CA VAL A 143 -7.01 -5.61 3.42
C VAL A 143 -8.06 -5.50 2.32
N VAL A 144 -8.87 -6.54 2.07
CA VAL A 144 -9.93 -6.51 1.05
C VAL A 144 -10.96 -5.42 1.37
N GLU A 145 -11.42 -5.33 2.62
CA GLU A 145 -12.43 -4.36 3.03
C GLU A 145 -11.97 -2.92 2.74
N GLU A 146 -10.75 -2.57 3.17
CA GLU A 146 -10.17 -1.27 2.94
C GLU A 146 -9.84 -1.03 1.45
N LEU A 147 -9.34 -2.04 0.74
CA LEU A 147 -9.02 -1.93 -0.69
C LEU A 147 -10.24 -1.54 -1.55
N LEU A 148 -11.42 -2.08 -1.22
CA LEU A 148 -12.66 -1.77 -1.95
C LEU A 148 -13.14 -0.34 -1.73
N VAL A 149 -12.79 0.29 -0.61
CA VAL A 149 -13.03 1.73 -0.38
C VAL A 149 -12.23 2.59 -1.36
N TRP A 150 -11.04 2.14 -1.75
CA TRP A 150 -10.14 2.86 -2.66
C TRP A 150 -10.34 2.55 -4.14
N LEU A 151 -11.03 1.45 -4.48
CA LEU A 151 -11.34 1.06 -5.87
C LEU A 151 -12.85 0.97 -6.21
N PRO A 152 -13.74 1.83 -5.67
CA PRO A 152 -15.19 1.66 -5.80
C PRO A 152 -15.70 1.87 -7.24
N GLU A 153 -14.97 2.63 -8.04
CA GLU A 153 -15.31 2.88 -9.44
C GLU A 153 -14.79 1.80 -10.40
N TYR A 154 -13.89 0.93 -9.94
CA TYR A 154 -13.16 -0.04 -10.76
C TYR A 154 -13.60 -1.48 -10.51
N VAL A 155 -14.00 -1.81 -9.28
CA VAL A 155 -14.28 -3.18 -8.85
C VAL A 155 -15.72 -3.32 -8.39
N GLN A 156 -16.45 -4.26 -9.00
CA GLN A 156 -17.70 -4.78 -8.45
C GLN A 156 -17.46 -6.21 -7.96
N VAL A 157 -17.58 -6.41 -6.65
CA VAL A 157 -17.44 -7.74 -6.04
C VAL A 157 -18.75 -8.48 -6.15
N VAL A 158 -18.68 -9.72 -6.62
CA VAL A 158 -19.79 -10.67 -6.55
C VAL A 158 -19.49 -11.74 -5.50
N GLU A 159 -20.37 -11.86 -4.51
CA GLU A 159 -20.41 -13.04 -3.66
C GLU A 159 -20.93 -14.21 -4.50
N LYS A 160 -20.09 -15.24 -4.64
CA LYS A 160 -20.32 -16.51 -5.35
C LYS A 160 -21.25 -16.51 -6.58
#